data_AF-A0A976CCW5-F1
#
_entry.id   AF-A0A976CCW5-F1
#
_cell.length_a   1.000
_cell.length_b   1.000
_cell.length_c   1.000
_cell.angle_alpha   90.00
_cell.angle_beta   90.00
_cell.angle_gamma   90.00
#
_symmetry.space_group_name_H-M   'P 1'
#
loop_
_entity.id
_entity.type
_entity.pdbx_description
1 polymer ?
#
loop_
_entity_poly.entity_id
_entity_poly.type
_entity_poly.pdbx_seq_one_letter_code
_entity_poly.pdbx_strand_id
1 'polypeptide(L)'
;MFACGSSQQKPKYAQPSPVDVLMRDLDKEKAYNIVLYDMHVEEGKKVFQHKYKVTTNYMDKDKAKSEITGWKNVEELYFAQNINNMGMELASKSEDGKTHKTPSPPGFNGVVGNKQYGEWKTDNSGNSFWAMYGQYAFMSSMIGLATGPVYRNSYSDYNSYRGNPNTAGQPYYGNNQYGTNSANAQKTNPNFFERKQTQSGLSSFRQKVESNPTKYSRANTSGTNSPTNNNRTSTSSSRTDNGSSETRTSRSSSRSSSSSSSSSRSRGGSFGK
;
A
#
# COMPACT_ATOMS: atom_id res chain seq x y z
N MET A 1 -49.41 -1.41 -10.35
CA MET A 1 -48.21 -2.27 -10.30
C MET A 1 -47.12 -1.57 -11.08
N PHE A 2 -46.03 -1.13 -10.43
CA PHE A 2 -44.92 -0.46 -11.12
C PHE A 2 -43.83 -1.49 -11.44
N ALA A 3 -43.59 -1.73 -12.73
CA ALA A 3 -42.53 -2.58 -13.23
C ALA A 3 -41.25 -1.73 -13.39
N CYS A 4 -40.24 -1.98 -12.55
CA CYS A 4 -38.91 -1.40 -12.70
C CYS A 4 -37.99 -2.40 -13.41
N GLY A 5 -37.93 -2.31 -14.74
CA GLY A 5 -36.93 -3.01 -15.54
C GLY A 5 -35.63 -2.21 -15.56
N SER A 6 -34.74 -2.44 -14.60
CA SER A 6 -33.35 -1.99 -14.73
C SER A 6 -32.56 -3.05 -15.48
N SER A 7 -32.29 -2.78 -16.76
CA SER A 7 -31.34 -3.54 -17.55
C SER A 7 -29.95 -3.37 -16.93
N GLN A 8 -29.55 -4.33 -16.08
CA GLN A 8 -28.18 -4.44 -15.61
C GLN A 8 -27.28 -4.75 -16.81
N GLN A 9 -26.62 -3.72 -17.34
CA GLN A 9 -25.53 -3.91 -18.29
C GLN A 9 -24.41 -4.68 -17.58
N LYS A 10 -24.23 -5.94 -18.00
CA LYS A 10 -23.11 -6.80 -17.59
C LYS A 10 -21.78 -6.08 -17.88
N PRO A 11 -20.83 -6.02 -16.93
CA PRO A 11 -19.56 -5.32 -17.16
C PRO A 11 -18.76 -6.01 -18.26
N LYS A 12 -18.30 -5.21 -19.24
CA LYS A 12 -17.38 -5.59 -20.31
C LYS A 12 -16.13 -6.22 -19.68
N TYR A 13 -15.82 -7.47 -20.03
CA TYR A 13 -14.71 -8.25 -19.46
C TYR A 13 -13.43 -7.39 -19.40
N ALA A 14 -12.99 -7.04 -18.19
CA ALA A 14 -11.71 -6.38 -17.99
C ALA A 14 -10.61 -7.32 -18.51
N GLN A 15 -9.72 -6.83 -19.36
CA GLN A 15 -8.62 -7.65 -19.85
C GLN A 15 -7.78 -8.08 -18.63
N PRO A 16 -7.31 -9.34 -18.56
CA PRO A 16 -6.49 -9.77 -17.44
C PRO A 16 -5.23 -8.89 -17.39
N SER A 17 -4.85 -8.45 -16.18
CA SER A 17 -3.65 -7.64 -16.04
C SER A 17 -2.42 -8.45 -16.47
N PRO A 18 -1.32 -7.82 -16.95
CA PRO A 18 -0.12 -8.58 -17.29
C PRO A 18 0.43 -9.41 -16.12
N VAL A 19 0.23 -8.96 -14.88
CA VAL A 19 0.59 -9.74 -13.69
C VAL A 19 -0.29 -10.99 -13.56
N ASP A 20 -1.59 -10.91 -13.86
CA ASP A 20 -2.46 -12.10 -13.86
C ASP A 20 -2.04 -13.13 -14.90
N VAL A 21 -1.65 -12.66 -16.09
CA VAL A 21 -1.13 -13.53 -17.15
C VAL A 21 0.17 -14.19 -16.70
N LEU A 22 1.11 -13.41 -16.13
CA LEU A 22 2.36 -13.95 -15.60
C LEU A 22 2.12 -14.98 -14.47
N MET A 23 1.24 -14.68 -13.51
CA MET A 23 0.91 -15.63 -12.44
C MET A 23 0.37 -16.95 -12.98
N ARG A 24 -0.50 -16.90 -14.00
CA ARG A 24 -1.05 -18.09 -14.65
C ARG A 24 0.02 -18.89 -15.38
N ASP A 25 0.91 -18.20 -16.10
CA ASP A 25 1.97 -18.85 -16.87
C ASP A 25 3.04 -19.48 -15.93
N LEU A 26 3.23 -18.90 -14.74
CA LEU A 26 4.14 -19.36 -13.69
C LEU A 26 3.51 -20.34 -12.69
N ASP A 27 2.26 -20.77 -12.91
CA ASP A 27 1.54 -21.62 -11.95
C ASP A 27 2.25 -22.96 -11.68
N LYS A 28 3.01 -23.47 -12.65
CA LYS A 28 3.80 -24.70 -12.51
C LYS A 28 5.05 -24.53 -11.64
N GLU A 29 5.54 -23.31 -11.46
CA GLU A 29 6.72 -23.05 -10.65
C GLU A 29 6.39 -23.17 -9.18
N LYS A 30 7.29 -23.73 -8.37
CA LYS A 30 7.00 -23.92 -6.93
C LYS A 30 6.93 -22.59 -6.19
N ALA A 31 7.81 -21.67 -6.54
CA ALA A 31 7.85 -20.33 -5.97
C ALA A 31 8.19 -19.32 -7.05
N TYR A 32 7.55 -18.14 -7.01
CA TYR A 32 7.88 -17.03 -7.89
C TYR A 32 7.64 -15.69 -7.22
N ASN A 33 8.29 -14.66 -7.75
CA ASN A 33 8.14 -13.27 -7.35
C ASN A 33 8.08 -12.40 -8.62
N ILE A 34 7.08 -11.53 -8.69
CA ILE A 34 6.87 -10.57 -9.77
C ILE A 34 7.01 -9.16 -9.19
N VAL A 35 8.12 -8.50 -9.46
CA VAL A 35 8.41 -7.13 -9.03
C VAL A 35 8.13 -6.15 -10.16
N LEU A 36 7.49 -5.02 -9.86
CA LEU A 36 7.35 -3.92 -10.81
C LEU A 36 8.73 -3.28 -11.05
N TYR A 37 9.30 -3.55 -12.21
CA TYR A 37 10.67 -3.17 -12.54
C TYR A 37 10.73 -1.82 -13.27
N ASP A 38 9.79 -1.55 -14.16
CA ASP A 38 9.78 -0.29 -14.88
C ASP A 38 8.37 0.14 -15.29
N MET A 39 8.17 1.43 -15.52
CA MET A 39 6.91 2.00 -15.98
C MET A 39 7.17 3.11 -17.00
N HIS A 40 6.30 3.19 -18.00
CA HIS A 40 6.36 4.21 -19.03
C HIS A 40 4.97 4.66 -19.47
N VAL A 41 4.89 5.94 -19.85
CA VAL A 41 3.69 6.60 -20.37
C VAL A 41 4.13 7.32 -21.63
N GLU A 42 3.67 6.87 -22.78
CA GLU A 42 3.95 7.60 -24.03
C GLU A 42 3.17 8.91 -24.02
N GLU A 43 3.86 10.04 -24.07
CA GLU A 43 3.21 11.35 -24.04
C GLU A 43 2.35 11.58 -25.29
N GLY A 44 1.19 12.21 -25.13
CA GLY A 44 0.22 12.43 -26.22
C GLY A 44 -0.56 11.17 -26.64
N LYS A 45 -0.16 9.97 -26.19
CA LYS A 45 -0.87 8.72 -26.43
C LYS A 45 -1.39 8.16 -25.11
N LYS A 46 -2.57 7.54 -25.11
CA LYS A 46 -3.12 6.85 -23.93
C LYS A 46 -2.50 5.46 -23.78
N VAL A 47 -1.18 5.36 -23.90
CA VAL A 47 -0.43 4.09 -23.86
C VAL A 47 0.36 4.04 -22.56
N PHE A 48 0.00 3.07 -21.72
CA PHE A 48 0.59 2.83 -20.42
C PHE A 48 1.30 1.50 -20.45
N GLN A 49 2.54 1.45 -19.99
CA GLN A 49 3.37 0.26 -20.10
C GLN A 49 4.11 -0.04 -18.80
N HIS A 50 4.22 -1.32 -18.47
CA HIS A 50 5.03 -1.82 -17.37
C HIS A 50 6.09 -2.80 -17.88
N LYS A 51 7.19 -2.90 -17.14
CA LYS A 51 8.10 -4.06 -17.15
C LYS A 51 8.12 -4.69 -15.78
N TYR A 52 8.31 -6.00 -15.77
CA TYR A 52 8.35 -6.80 -14.55
C TYR A 52 9.67 -7.54 -14.46
N LYS A 53 10.21 -7.64 -13.26
CA LYS A 53 11.28 -8.60 -12.93
C LYS A 53 10.60 -9.83 -12.35
N VAL A 54 10.72 -10.94 -13.06
CA VAL A 54 10.16 -12.22 -12.66
C VAL A 54 11.30 -13.09 -12.15
N THR A 55 11.19 -13.53 -10.91
CA THR A 55 12.14 -14.45 -10.28
C THR A 55 11.41 -15.74 -9.94
N THR A 56 11.89 -16.89 -10.42
CA THR A 56 11.29 -18.21 -10.16
C THR A 56 12.26 -19.12 -9.42
N ASN A 57 11.70 -20.09 -8.67
CA ASN A 57 12.42 -21.11 -7.92
C ASN A 57 13.60 -20.58 -7.11
N TYR A 58 13.48 -19.36 -6.58
CA TYR A 58 14.57 -18.65 -5.91
C TYR A 58 15.04 -19.32 -4.61
N MET A 59 14.31 -20.33 -4.12
CA MET A 59 14.69 -21.17 -2.99
C MET A 59 15.67 -22.30 -3.36
N ASP A 60 15.80 -22.64 -4.65
CA ASP A 60 16.68 -23.69 -5.17
C ASP A 60 17.76 -23.04 -6.05
N LYS A 61 19.00 -23.00 -5.56
CA LYS A 61 20.12 -22.31 -6.22
C LYS A 61 20.34 -22.78 -7.67
N ASP A 62 20.12 -24.06 -7.94
CA ASP A 62 20.40 -24.66 -9.24
C ASP A 62 19.25 -24.45 -10.24
N LYS A 63 18.06 -24.09 -9.75
CA LYS A 63 16.86 -23.85 -10.56
C LYS A 63 16.39 -22.41 -10.58
N ALA A 64 16.97 -21.56 -9.73
CA ALA A 64 16.59 -20.18 -9.61
C ALA A 64 16.84 -19.42 -10.92
N LYS A 65 15.82 -18.72 -11.42
CA LYS A 65 15.91 -17.91 -12.63
C LYS A 65 15.37 -16.51 -12.35
N SER A 66 15.95 -15.51 -12.99
CA SER A 66 15.47 -14.13 -12.94
C SER A 66 15.51 -13.55 -14.35
N GLU A 67 14.39 -13.00 -14.79
CA GLU A 67 14.26 -12.36 -16.10
C GLU A 67 13.50 -11.04 -15.99
N ILE A 68 13.80 -10.11 -16.90
CA ILE A 68 13.05 -8.86 -17.05
C ILE A 68 12.19 -9.00 -18.28
N THR A 69 10.89 -8.77 -18.14
CA THR A 69 9.97 -8.83 -19.28
C THR A 69 10.23 -7.70 -20.27
N GLY A 70 9.81 -7.90 -21.51
CA GLY A 70 9.56 -6.79 -22.42
C GLY A 70 8.49 -5.82 -21.88
N TRP A 71 8.33 -4.68 -22.55
CA TRP A 71 7.23 -3.76 -22.25
C TRP A 71 5.87 -4.43 -22.47
N LYS A 72 5.01 -4.37 -21.46
CA LYS A 72 3.64 -4.88 -21.52
C LYS A 72 2.68 -3.70 -21.40
N ASN A 73 1.78 -3.57 -22.36
CA ASN A 73 0.71 -2.58 -22.28
C ASN A 73 -0.23 -2.92 -21.12
N VAL A 74 -0.65 -1.91 -20.38
CA VAL A 74 -1.59 -2.03 -19.25
C VAL A 74 -2.74 -1.05 -19.43
N GLU A 75 -3.85 -1.34 -18.77
CA GLU A 75 -4.97 -0.41 -18.69
C GLU A 75 -4.61 0.82 -17.83
N GLU A 76 -5.18 1.99 -18.17
CA GLU A 76 -4.94 3.25 -17.45
C GLU A 76 -5.18 3.13 -15.94
N LEU A 77 -6.25 2.44 -15.56
CA LEU A 77 -6.58 2.24 -14.15
C LEU A 77 -5.53 1.38 -13.46
N TYR A 78 -5.12 0.26 -14.07
CA TYR A 78 -4.09 -0.62 -13.51
C TYR A 78 -2.72 0.08 -13.41
N PHE A 79 -2.39 0.96 -14.35
CA PHE A 79 -1.20 1.81 -14.24
C PHE A 79 -1.31 2.78 -13.06
N ALA A 80 -2.45 3.47 -12.91
CA ALA A 80 -2.69 4.38 -11.79
C ALA A 80 -2.61 3.67 -10.43
N GLN A 81 -3.11 2.43 -10.34
CA GLN A 81 -3.02 1.56 -9.15
C GLN A 81 -1.57 1.33 -8.70
N ASN A 82 -0.65 1.24 -9.66
CA ASN A 82 0.72 0.79 -9.44
C ASN A 82 1.77 1.90 -9.59
N ILE A 83 1.35 3.14 -9.81
CA ILE A 83 2.25 4.26 -10.06
C ILE A 83 3.20 4.55 -8.89
N ASN A 84 2.81 4.12 -7.68
CA ASN A 84 3.58 4.24 -6.46
C ASN A 84 4.29 2.93 -6.05
N ASN A 85 4.08 1.83 -6.79
CA ASN A 85 4.58 0.49 -6.46
C ASN A 85 5.87 0.12 -7.19
N MET A 86 6.59 1.07 -7.79
CA MET A 86 7.84 0.76 -8.49
C MET A 86 8.87 0.20 -7.49
N GLY A 87 9.51 -0.92 -7.87
CA GLY A 87 10.40 -1.67 -7.00
C GLY A 87 9.70 -2.55 -5.97
N MET A 88 8.36 -2.58 -5.94
CA MET A 88 7.59 -3.47 -5.07
C MET A 88 7.21 -4.76 -5.78
N GLU A 89 7.08 -5.82 -4.98
CA GLU A 89 6.50 -7.08 -5.40
C GLU A 89 4.99 -6.90 -5.57
N LEU A 90 4.48 -7.15 -6.77
CA LEU A 90 3.04 -7.08 -7.08
C LEU A 90 2.35 -8.43 -6.88
N ALA A 91 3.09 -9.51 -7.10
CA ALA A 91 2.60 -10.85 -6.82
C ALA A 91 3.74 -11.80 -6.49
N SER A 92 3.45 -12.79 -5.67
CA SER A 92 4.37 -13.89 -5.37
C SER A 92 3.62 -15.17 -5.05
N LYS A 93 4.36 -16.28 -5.14
CA LYS A 93 3.97 -17.58 -4.62
C LYS A 93 5.12 -18.15 -3.82
N SER A 94 4.85 -18.55 -2.59
CA SER A 94 5.80 -19.29 -1.74
C SER A 94 5.71 -20.79 -1.98
N GLU A 95 6.71 -21.54 -1.52
CA GLU A 95 6.81 -22.99 -1.73
C GLU A 95 5.66 -23.80 -1.11
N ASP A 96 4.99 -23.26 -0.09
CA ASP A 96 3.77 -23.81 0.50
C ASP A 96 2.52 -23.57 -0.36
N GLY A 97 2.67 -23.00 -1.55
CA GLY A 97 1.60 -22.73 -2.51
C GLY A 97 0.79 -21.47 -2.21
N LYS A 98 1.11 -20.72 -1.15
CA LYS A 98 0.41 -19.48 -0.84
C LYS A 98 0.76 -18.39 -1.84
N THR A 99 -0.26 -17.82 -2.45
CA THR A 99 -0.11 -16.69 -3.38
C THR A 99 -0.45 -15.38 -2.70
N HIS A 100 0.36 -14.36 -2.94
CA HIS A 100 0.10 -12.98 -2.55
C HIS A 100 0.01 -12.12 -3.80
N LYS A 101 -0.98 -11.22 -3.85
CA LYS A 101 -1.21 -10.29 -4.98
C LYS A 101 -1.28 -8.81 -4.53
N THR A 102 -1.13 -8.57 -3.23
CA THR A 102 -1.11 -7.21 -2.69
C THR A 102 0.31 -6.67 -2.79
N PRO A 103 0.51 -5.47 -3.36
CA PRO A 103 1.83 -4.89 -3.49
C PRO A 103 2.54 -4.77 -2.14
N SER A 104 3.76 -5.29 -2.05
CA SER A 104 4.53 -5.29 -0.80
C SER A 104 6.03 -5.26 -1.06
N PRO A 105 6.85 -5.00 -0.03
CA PRO A 105 8.29 -5.05 -0.17
C PRO A 105 8.75 -6.43 -0.65
N PRO A 106 9.65 -6.51 -1.64
CA PRO A 106 10.12 -7.79 -2.16
C PRO A 106 10.68 -8.70 -1.07
N GLY A 107 10.28 -9.97 -1.09
CA GLY A 107 10.81 -10.99 -0.16
C GLY A 107 10.17 -11.01 1.24
N PHE A 108 9.32 -10.05 1.58
CA PHE A 108 8.54 -10.08 2.82
C PHE A 108 7.53 -11.23 2.82
N ASN A 109 7.02 -11.59 1.64
CA ASN A 109 6.19 -12.77 1.45
C ASN A 109 7.07 -14.00 1.19
N GLY A 110 7.26 -14.83 2.22
CA GLY A 110 7.79 -16.19 2.10
C GLY A 110 9.25 -16.38 2.54
N VAL A 111 10.10 -15.36 2.48
CA VAL A 111 11.52 -15.46 2.90
C VAL A 111 11.77 -14.85 4.26
N VAL A 112 11.46 -13.56 4.42
CA VAL A 112 11.71 -12.86 5.68
C VAL A 112 10.83 -13.45 6.78
N GLY A 113 11.42 -13.77 7.93
CA GLY A 113 10.71 -14.35 9.07
C GLY A 113 10.50 -15.87 9.00
N ASN A 114 10.86 -16.54 7.90
CA ASN A 114 10.84 -18.00 7.81
C ASN A 114 12.19 -18.58 8.29
N LYS A 115 12.16 -19.30 9.41
CA LYS A 115 13.35 -19.91 10.06
C LYS A 115 14.11 -20.90 9.18
N GLN A 116 13.51 -21.41 8.11
CA GLN A 116 14.21 -22.28 7.16
C GLN A 116 15.29 -21.53 6.36
N TYR A 117 15.13 -20.22 6.17
CA TYR A 117 15.96 -19.41 5.28
C TYR A 117 16.87 -18.43 6.02
N GLY A 118 16.65 -18.21 7.31
CA GLY A 118 17.45 -17.30 8.10
C GLY A 118 16.92 -17.12 9.51
N GLU A 119 17.49 -16.14 10.20
CA GLU A 119 17.16 -15.83 11.58
C GLU A 119 17.27 -14.33 11.85
N TRP A 120 16.61 -13.85 12.90
CA TRP A 120 16.78 -12.49 13.38
C TRP A 120 18.07 -12.39 14.19
N LYS A 121 19.01 -11.55 13.74
CA LYS A 121 20.24 -11.24 14.49
C LYS A 121 20.17 -9.82 15.01
N THR A 122 20.78 -9.59 16.17
CA THR A 122 20.88 -8.26 16.77
C THR A 122 22.28 -7.71 16.55
N ASP A 123 22.38 -6.49 16.04
CA ASP A 123 23.65 -5.78 15.89
C ASP A 123 24.14 -5.19 17.23
N ASN A 124 25.36 -4.66 17.24
CA ASN A 124 25.96 -4.04 18.43
C ASN A 124 25.23 -2.77 18.88
N SER A 125 24.35 -2.21 18.04
CA SER A 125 23.51 -1.05 18.35
C SER A 125 22.14 -1.44 18.91
N GLY A 126 21.89 -2.74 19.10
CA GLY A 126 20.63 -3.27 19.63
C GLY A 126 19.51 -3.43 18.61
N ASN A 127 19.76 -3.19 17.32
CA ASN A 127 18.76 -3.38 16.27
C ASN A 127 18.73 -4.83 15.80
N SER A 128 17.54 -5.41 15.69
CA SER A 128 17.38 -6.74 15.09
C SER A 128 17.14 -6.65 13.58
N PHE A 129 17.89 -7.40 12.79
CA PHE A 129 17.74 -7.51 11.34
C PHE A 129 17.67 -8.97 10.88
N TRP A 130 17.06 -9.20 9.72
CA TRP A 130 16.96 -10.52 9.11
C TRP A 130 18.29 -10.91 8.48
N ALA A 131 18.92 -11.95 9.01
CA ALA A 131 20.13 -12.54 8.46
C ALA A 131 19.78 -13.86 7.78
N MET A 132 19.95 -13.90 6.46
CA MET A 132 19.78 -15.14 5.69
C MET A 132 20.95 -16.09 5.97
N TYR A 133 20.69 -17.39 6.01
CA TYR A 133 21.78 -18.36 6.08
C TYR A 133 22.64 -18.27 4.81
N GLY A 134 23.96 -18.44 4.95
CA GLY A 134 24.92 -18.20 3.86
C GLY A 134 24.60 -18.99 2.59
N GLN A 135 24.08 -20.22 2.73
CA GLN A 135 23.63 -21.06 1.60
C GLN A 135 22.52 -20.41 0.76
N TYR A 136 21.74 -19.49 1.35
CA TYR A 136 20.68 -18.73 0.71
C TYR A 136 21.07 -17.26 0.45
N ALA A 137 22.31 -16.86 0.67
CA ALA A 137 22.73 -15.47 0.45
C ALA A 137 22.50 -15.03 -1.00
N PHE A 138 22.64 -15.93 -1.99
CA PHE A 138 22.34 -15.65 -3.40
C PHE A 138 20.88 -15.24 -3.62
N MET A 139 19.95 -15.77 -2.83
CA MET A 139 18.53 -15.48 -2.96
C MET A 139 18.26 -13.99 -2.69
N SER A 140 19.00 -13.38 -1.75
CA SER A 140 18.82 -11.97 -1.40
C SER A 140 18.92 -11.01 -2.59
N SER A 141 19.83 -11.27 -3.55
CA SER A 141 19.98 -10.45 -4.76
C SER A 141 18.86 -10.71 -5.78
N MET A 142 18.36 -11.94 -5.84
CA MET A 142 17.33 -12.35 -6.80
C MET A 142 15.96 -11.78 -6.44
N ILE A 143 15.57 -11.81 -5.16
CA ILE A 143 14.27 -11.32 -4.69
C ILE A 143 14.30 -9.89 -4.16
N GLY A 144 15.36 -9.12 -4.44
CA GLY A 144 15.39 -7.69 -4.14
C GLY A 144 15.66 -7.32 -2.67
N LEU A 145 16.12 -8.26 -1.85
CA LEU A 145 16.54 -8.00 -0.47
C LEU A 145 17.97 -7.44 -0.35
N ALA A 146 18.74 -7.44 -1.44
CA ALA A 146 20.11 -6.93 -1.47
C ALA A 146 20.22 -5.39 -1.32
N THR A 147 19.11 -4.66 -1.26
CA THR A 147 19.11 -3.20 -1.14
C THR A 147 19.44 -2.67 0.25
N GLY A 148 19.38 -3.54 1.26
CA GLY A 148 19.69 -3.19 2.64
C GLY A 148 19.13 -4.22 3.63
N PRO A 149 19.58 -4.19 4.89
CA PRO A 149 19.07 -5.08 5.92
C PRO A 149 17.58 -4.86 6.15
N VAL A 150 16.82 -5.95 6.26
CA VAL A 150 15.43 -5.90 6.67
C VAL A 150 15.37 -5.91 8.19
N TYR A 151 14.94 -4.81 8.80
CA TYR A 151 14.84 -4.71 10.26
C TYR A 151 13.57 -5.38 10.79
N ARG A 152 13.67 -5.94 12.00
CA ARG A 152 12.58 -6.65 12.68
C ARG A 152 11.38 -5.75 12.92
N ASN A 153 11.62 -4.49 13.26
CA ASN A 153 10.55 -3.52 13.47
C ASN A 153 9.77 -3.28 12.17
N SER A 154 10.46 -3.02 11.05
CA SER A 154 9.81 -2.86 9.74
C SER A 154 9.01 -4.09 9.32
N TYR A 155 9.51 -5.30 9.60
CA TYR A 155 8.77 -6.53 9.32
C TYR A 155 7.56 -6.73 10.26
N SER A 156 7.69 -6.36 11.53
CA SER A 156 6.59 -6.37 12.51
C SER A 156 5.49 -5.39 12.13
N ASP A 157 5.86 -4.18 11.70
CA ASP A 157 4.94 -3.15 11.23
C ASP A 157 4.19 -3.64 9.98
N TYR A 158 4.91 -4.25 9.03
CA TYR A 158 4.29 -4.90 7.87
C TYR A 158 3.30 -5.99 8.28
N ASN A 159 3.68 -6.89 9.20
CA ASN A 159 2.81 -7.96 9.67
C ASN A 159 1.55 -7.43 10.38
N SER A 160 1.69 -6.34 11.13
CA SER A 160 0.56 -5.68 11.79
C SER A 160 -0.33 -4.98 10.75
N TYR A 161 0.27 -4.32 9.77
CA TYR A 161 -0.43 -3.63 8.68
C TYR A 161 -1.25 -4.61 7.82
N ARG A 162 -0.67 -5.74 7.43
CA ARG A 162 -1.40 -6.76 6.64
C ARG A 162 -2.50 -7.47 7.43
N GLY A 163 -2.34 -7.58 8.76
CA GLY A 163 -3.29 -8.22 9.66
C GLY A 163 -4.46 -7.32 10.06
N ASN A 164 -4.34 -6.01 9.85
CA ASN A 164 -5.39 -5.05 10.19
C ASN A 164 -6.47 -5.01 9.10
N PRO A 165 -7.76 -5.25 9.42
CA PRO A 165 -8.85 -5.26 8.44
C PRO A 165 -8.99 -3.97 7.62
N ASN A 166 -8.60 -2.81 8.17
CA ASN A 166 -8.71 -1.52 7.50
C ASN A 166 -7.64 -1.31 6.43
N THR A 167 -6.54 -2.05 6.51
CA THR A 167 -5.39 -1.96 5.60
C THR A 167 -5.14 -3.27 4.84
N ALA A 168 -5.96 -4.29 5.09
CA ALA A 168 -5.96 -5.52 4.32
C ALA A 168 -6.17 -5.21 2.83
N GLY A 169 -5.32 -5.76 1.98
CA GLY A 169 -5.34 -5.50 0.53
C GLY A 169 -4.69 -4.20 0.09
N GLN A 170 -4.20 -3.36 1.00
CA GLN A 170 -3.52 -2.11 0.67
C GLN A 170 -2.00 -2.31 0.48
N PRO A 171 -1.36 -1.59 -0.46
CA PRO A 171 0.10 -1.57 -0.57
C PRO A 171 0.78 -1.08 0.71
N TYR A 172 1.81 -1.79 1.16
CA TYR A 172 2.63 -1.36 2.30
C TYR A 172 3.92 -0.67 1.85
N TYR A 173 4.02 0.64 2.10
CA TYR A 173 5.20 1.45 1.75
C TYR A 173 6.18 1.64 2.91
N GLY A 174 5.81 1.19 4.12
CA GLY A 174 6.50 1.56 5.36
C GLY A 174 6.57 3.08 5.55
N ASN A 175 7.61 3.57 6.20
CA ASN A 175 7.88 5.01 6.29
C ASN A 175 8.55 5.54 5.00
N ASN A 176 7.88 5.38 3.84
CA ASN A 176 8.41 5.65 2.49
C ASN A 176 9.70 4.86 2.15
N GLN A 177 9.92 3.74 2.82
CA GLN A 177 11.09 2.87 2.61
C GLN A 177 10.97 2.01 1.35
N TYR A 178 9.75 1.88 0.82
CA TYR A 178 9.43 1.05 -0.33
C TYR A 178 8.55 1.82 -1.34
N GLY A 179 8.51 1.35 -2.58
CA GLY A 179 7.73 1.97 -3.66
C GLY A 179 8.48 3.08 -4.39
N THR A 180 7.77 3.75 -5.30
CA THR A 180 8.34 4.68 -6.30
C THR A 180 9.04 5.91 -5.71
N ASN A 181 8.75 6.25 -4.45
CA ASN A 181 9.34 7.39 -3.76
C ASN A 181 10.49 6.98 -2.82
N SER A 182 10.83 5.69 -2.75
CA SER A 182 11.86 5.17 -1.85
C SER A 182 13.26 5.23 -2.44
N ALA A 183 14.26 5.44 -1.56
CA ALA A 183 15.67 5.38 -1.94
C ALA A 183 16.10 3.98 -2.40
N ASN A 184 15.48 2.92 -1.87
CA ASN A 184 15.76 1.55 -2.29
C ASN A 184 15.39 1.32 -3.75
N ALA A 185 14.19 1.78 -4.13
CA ALA A 185 13.74 1.62 -5.50
C ALA A 185 14.56 2.47 -6.49
N GLN A 186 15.07 3.64 -6.05
CA GLN A 186 16.06 4.43 -6.81
C GLN A 186 17.34 3.66 -7.11
N LYS A 187 17.85 2.91 -6.13
CA LYS A 187 19.08 2.12 -6.29
C LYS A 187 18.89 0.93 -7.22
N THR A 188 17.75 0.25 -7.16
CA THR A 188 17.51 -0.97 -7.96
C THR A 188 17.09 -0.68 -9.39
N ASN A 189 16.48 0.48 -9.64
CA ASN A 189 15.85 0.78 -10.92
C ASN A 189 16.34 2.14 -11.47
N PRO A 190 17.66 2.36 -11.62
CA PRO A 190 18.23 3.68 -11.98
C PRO A 190 17.67 4.20 -13.32
N ASN A 191 17.55 3.34 -14.33
CA ASN A 191 17.00 3.67 -15.64
C ASN A 191 15.59 4.29 -15.58
N PHE A 192 14.75 3.84 -14.63
CA PHE A 192 13.41 4.42 -14.46
C PHE A 192 13.50 5.85 -13.92
N PHE A 193 14.38 6.10 -12.95
CA PHE A 193 14.50 7.43 -12.34
C PHE A 193 15.21 8.45 -13.24
N GLU A 194 16.20 8.02 -14.01
CA GLU A 194 16.82 8.84 -15.05
C GLU A 194 15.76 9.30 -16.07
N ARG A 195 14.90 8.38 -16.52
CA ARG A 195 13.80 8.74 -17.43
C ARG A 195 12.72 9.56 -16.73
N LYS A 196 12.40 9.28 -15.46
CA LYS A 196 11.42 10.07 -14.69
C LYS A 196 11.81 11.55 -14.59
N GLN A 197 13.10 11.88 -14.57
CA GLN A 197 13.57 13.26 -14.55
C GLN A 197 13.37 14.00 -15.88
N THR A 198 13.35 13.27 -17.00
CA THR A 198 13.28 13.84 -18.35
C THR A 198 11.90 13.69 -19.01
N GLN A 199 11.07 12.77 -18.51
CA GLN A 199 9.78 12.41 -19.12
C GLN A 199 8.60 13.09 -18.41
N SER A 200 8.02 14.10 -19.06
CA SER A 200 6.82 14.82 -18.59
C SER A 200 5.56 13.95 -18.57
N GLY A 201 5.47 12.91 -19.40
CA GLY A 201 4.28 12.04 -19.47
C GLY A 201 3.90 11.39 -18.13
N LEU A 202 4.88 10.92 -17.36
CA LEU A 202 4.63 10.28 -16.06
C LEU A 202 4.20 11.29 -14.98
N SER A 203 4.83 12.47 -14.94
CA SER A 203 4.45 13.53 -13.99
C SER A 203 3.07 14.09 -14.30
N SER A 204 2.76 14.33 -15.57
CA SER A 204 1.44 14.79 -16.02
C SER A 204 0.36 13.76 -15.69
N PHE A 205 0.66 12.47 -15.86
CA PHE A 205 -0.26 11.41 -15.48
C PHE A 205 -0.47 11.32 -13.97
N ARG A 206 0.58 11.46 -13.15
CA ARG A 206 0.46 11.54 -11.67
C ARG A 206 -0.47 12.68 -11.26
N GLN A 207 -0.24 13.88 -11.79
CA GLN A 207 -1.09 15.05 -11.52
C GLN A 207 -2.55 14.81 -11.94
N LYS A 208 -2.76 14.12 -13.08
CA LYS A 208 -4.09 13.71 -13.53
C LYS A 208 -4.76 12.72 -12.56
N VAL A 209 -4.01 11.78 -11.99
CA VAL A 209 -4.54 10.82 -11.00
C VAL A 209 -4.94 11.54 -9.72
N GLU A 210 -4.06 12.42 -9.22
CA GLU A 210 -4.28 13.21 -8.00
C GLU A 210 -5.46 14.19 -8.13
N SER A 211 -5.64 14.81 -9.30
CA SER A 211 -6.75 15.74 -9.57
C SER A 211 -8.11 15.06 -9.79
N ASN A 212 -8.15 13.74 -10.02
CA ASN A 212 -9.40 13.00 -10.29
C ASN A 212 -9.59 11.81 -9.33
N PRO A 213 -9.64 12.04 -8.01
CA PRO A 213 -9.69 10.96 -7.03
C PRO A 213 -10.94 10.10 -7.16
N THR A 214 -12.05 10.61 -7.69
CA THR A 214 -13.28 9.81 -7.90
C THR A 214 -13.13 8.76 -8.99
N LYS A 215 -12.37 9.04 -10.06
CA LYS A 215 -12.07 8.09 -11.14
C LYS A 215 -11.09 7.02 -10.67
N TYR A 216 -10.09 7.42 -9.89
CA TYR A 216 -9.00 6.55 -9.44
C TYR A 216 -9.14 6.06 -7.99
N SER A 217 -10.24 6.32 -7.30
CA SER A 217 -10.50 5.82 -5.94
C SER A 217 -10.54 4.30 -5.91
N ARG A 218 -11.11 3.68 -6.95
CA ARG A 218 -11.07 2.23 -7.19
C ARG A 218 -9.68 1.71 -7.56
N ALA A 219 -8.74 2.60 -7.87
CA ALA A 219 -7.34 2.22 -8.02
C ALA A 219 -6.66 1.99 -6.64
N ASN A 220 -7.13 2.65 -5.59
CA ASN A 220 -6.52 2.52 -4.27
C ASN A 220 -7.17 1.44 -3.39
N THR A 221 -8.19 0.72 -3.86
CA THR A 221 -8.86 -0.30 -3.04
C THR A 221 -8.79 -1.67 -3.71
N SER A 222 -7.70 -2.40 -3.47
CA SER A 222 -7.72 -3.83 -3.76
C SER A 222 -8.53 -4.53 -2.65
N GLY A 223 -9.73 -4.99 -3.01
CA GLY A 223 -10.46 -6.03 -2.28
C GLY A 223 -11.04 -5.65 -0.91
N THR A 224 -12.19 -4.98 -0.90
CA THR A 224 -13.30 -5.28 0.03
C THR A 224 -14.54 -4.52 -0.43
N ASN A 225 -15.61 -5.25 -0.75
CA ASN A 225 -16.95 -4.66 -0.83
C ASN A 225 -17.41 -4.39 0.60
N SER A 226 -17.08 -3.22 1.14
CA SER A 226 -17.77 -2.67 2.31
C SER A 226 -18.64 -1.52 1.84
N PRO A 227 -19.98 -1.59 1.99
CA PRO A 227 -20.84 -0.45 1.75
C PRO A 227 -20.62 0.54 2.90
N THR A 228 -19.71 1.50 2.72
CA THR A 228 -19.62 2.63 3.63
C THR A 228 -20.80 3.57 3.35
N ASN A 229 -21.76 3.51 4.28
CA ASN A 229 -22.86 4.46 4.39
C ASN A 229 -22.30 5.89 4.39
N ASN A 230 -22.56 6.63 3.31
CA ASN A 230 -22.27 8.05 3.20
C ASN A 230 -23.23 8.84 4.11
N ASN A 231 -22.91 8.99 5.38
CA ASN A 231 -23.42 10.13 6.16
C ASN A 231 -22.58 11.35 5.79
N ARG A 232 -23.03 12.07 4.76
CA ARG A 232 -22.51 13.39 4.40
C ARG A 232 -22.94 14.38 5.49
N THR A 233 -22.07 14.66 6.44
CA THR A 233 -22.14 15.91 7.21
C THR A 233 -21.63 17.02 6.30
N SER A 234 -22.55 17.68 5.59
CA SER A 234 -22.28 18.89 4.84
C SER A 234 -22.09 20.06 5.81
N THR A 235 -20.85 20.35 6.18
CA THR A 235 -20.50 21.62 6.82
C THR A 235 -20.50 22.70 5.76
N SER A 236 -21.65 23.35 5.58
CA SER A 236 -21.76 24.57 4.81
C SER A 236 -20.98 25.68 5.52
N SER A 237 -19.86 26.10 4.93
CA SER A 237 -19.15 27.31 5.33
C SER A 237 -19.96 28.53 4.93
N SER A 238 -20.88 28.96 5.80
CA SER A 238 -21.50 30.28 5.70
C SER A 238 -20.52 31.32 6.24
N ARG A 239 -20.05 32.18 5.34
CA ARG A 239 -19.37 33.42 5.67
C ARG A 239 -20.28 34.24 6.59
N THR A 240 -19.79 34.64 7.75
CA THR A 240 -20.44 35.66 8.58
C THR A 240 -19.52 36.87 8.64
N ASP A 241 -19.97 37.93 7.98
CA ASP A 241 -19.46 39.29 8.10
C ASP A 241 -19.50 39.77 9.55
N ASN A 242 -18.44 40.50 9.91
CA ASN A 242 -18.26 41.11 11.21
C ASN A 242 -19.04 42.44 11.23
N GLY A 243 -20.16 42.48 11.96
CA GLY A 243 -21.02 43.65 12.09
C GLY A 243 -21.60 43.74 13.50
N SER A 244 -21.14 44.75 14.24
CA SER A 244 -21.53 45.13 15.60
C SER A 244 -23.00 45.55 15.74
N SER A 245 -23.70 45.11 16.79
CA SER A 245 -24.69 45.90 17.56
C SER A 245 -25.35 45.09 18.69
N GLU A 246 -25.82 45.82 19.69
CA GLU A 246 -26.14 45.41 21.05
C GLU A 246 -27.53 44.80 21.28
N THR A 247 -27.65 44.06 22.40
CA THR A 247 -28.83 43.86 23.27
C THR A 247 -30.07 43.10 22.74
N ARG A 248 -30.44 42.00 23.41
CA ARG A 248 -31.54 41.94 24.40
C ARG A 248 -31.85 40.50 24.84
N THR A 249 -32.16 40.40 26.12
CA THR A 249 -32.67 39.28 26.90
C THR A 249 -33.94 38.61 26.37
N SER A 250 -34.05 37.28 26.53
CA SER A 250 -35.30 36.63 27.00
C SER A 250 -35.02 35.24 27.58
N ARG A 251 -35.60 34.98 28.75
CA ARG A 251 -35.61 33.72 29.50
C ARG A 251 -36.86 32.89 29.16
N SER A 252 -36.75 31.57 29.17
CA SER A 252 -37.72 30.57 29.71
C SER A 252 -37.11 29.18 29.49
N SER A 253 -36.86 28.25 30.42
CA SER A 253 -37.46 27.75 31.67
C SER A 253 -38.22 26.42 31.49
N SER A 254 -37.58 25.31 31.88
CA SER A 254 -38.16 24.14 32.58
C SER A 254 -36.98 23.23 32.98
N ARG A 255 -36.61 23.12 34.27
CA ARG A 255 -37.16 22.23 35.33
C ARG A 255 -37.14 20.75 34.90
N SER A 256 -36.71 19.74 35.67
CA SER A 256 -35.91 19.57 36.90
C SER A 256 -36.06 18.09 37.26
N SER A 257 -34.99 17.38 37.59
CA SER A 257 -35.02 16.39 38.69
C SER A 257 -33.60 15.97 39.05
N SER A 258 -33.18 16.48 40.20
CA SER A 258 -32.05 16.08 41.02
C SER A 258 -32.34 14.81 41.80
N SER A 259 -31.30 14.03 42.07
CA SER A 259 -30.91 13.62 43.43
C SER A 259 -29.41 13.32 43.37
N SER A 260 -28.49 14.11 43.95
CA SER A 260 -28.17 14.33 45.39
C SER A 260 -28.11 13.00 46.14
N SER A 261 -26.98 12.58 46.70
CA SER A 261 -26.34 13.18 47.88
C SER A 261 -24.88 12.68 47.97
N SER A 262 -23.87 13.55 48.11
CA SER A 262 -23.38 14.18 49.37
C SER A 262 -22.69 13.17 50.30
N SER A 263 -21.53 13.41 50.90
CA SER A 263 -20.80 14.66 51.14
C SER A 263 -19.51 14.39 51.93
N SER A 264 -18.66 15.43 51.95
CA SER A 264 -17.84 15.92 53.09
C SER A 264 -16.60 15.12 53.51
N ARG A 265 -15.49 15.71 53.96
CA ARG A 265 -15.05 17.10 54.26
C ARG A 265 -13.51 16.99 54.46
N SER A 266 -12.67 17.82 53.82
CA SER A 266 -12.11 19.11 54.30
C SER A 266 -10.97 19.04 55.35
N ARG A 267 -9.99 19.95 55.15
CA ARG A 267 -8.89 20.44 56.05
C ARG A 267 -7.56 19.68 55.91
N GLY A 268 -6.38 20.30 55.81
CA GLY A 268 -5.95 21.70 55.93
C GLY A 268 -4.47 21.73 56.39
N GLY A 269 -3.73 22.81 56.10
CA GLY A 269 -2.43 23.16 56.71
C GLY A 269 -1.21 22.40 56.13
N SER A 270 -0.15 23.00 55.58
CA SER A 270 0.76 24.07 56.04
C SER A 270 1.90 23.58 56.96
N PHE A 271 3.13 23.91 56.53
CA PHE A 271 4.46 23.94 57.19
C PHE A 271 5.19 22.66 57.64
N GLY A 272 6.39 22.47 57.05
CA GLY A 272 7.66 22.65 57.78
C GLY A 272 8.47 21.40 58.15
N LYS A 273 9.57 21.14 57.43
CA LYS A 273 10.98 21.31 57.87
C LYS A 273 11.92 20.81 56.78
#